data_AF-A0A920SIY1-F1
#
_entry.id   AF-A0A920SIY1-F1
#
_cell.length_a   1.000
_cell.length_b   1.000
_cell.length_c   1.000
_cell.angle_alpha   90.00
_cell.angle_beta   90.00
_cell.angle_gamma   90.00
#
_symmetry.space_group_name_H-M   'P 1'
#
loop_
_entity.id
_entity.type
_entity.pdbx_description
1 polymer ?
#
loop_
_entity_poly.entity_id
_entity_poly.type
_entity_poly.pdbx_seq_one_letter_code
_entity_poly.pdbx_strand_id
1 'polypeptide(L)'
;MADIAEAALLEAGFEVVKAPAARRDLGLQFPFLVTDAHPGRQWYVEVAGAFTNARAGMRRADVLWRTLGRAHVLANGHADDGPHGRPRLLVLTPRLPRPGTEGDRALRAAGGHGVFDVLELFDGAAADRLGHYATASPDRPLPGFWSVDEIEARFT
;
A
#
# COMPACT_ATOMS: atom_id res chain seq x y z
N MET A 1 10.80 -6.23 10.64
CA MET A 1 10.28 -5.56 9.43
C MET A 1 9.11 -4.65 9.74
N ALA A 2 8.19 -5.07 10.61
CA ALA A 2 7.21 -4.17 11.20
C ALA A 2 7.89 -2.90 11.72
N ASP A 3 8.98 -3.01 12.51
CA ASP A 3 9.69 -1.85 13.05
C ASP A 3 10.28 -0.92 11.98
N ILE A 4 10.80 -1.45 10.87
CA ILE A 4 11.34 -0.64 9.75
C ILE A 4 10.19 0.07 9.00
N ALA A 5 9.09 -0.64 8.77
CA ALA A 5 7.92 -0.08 8.12
C ALA A 5 7.26 0.99 9.00
N GLU A 6 7.17 0.75 10.30
CA GLU A 6 6.66 1.69 11.29
C GLU A 6 7.53 2.94 11.36
N ALA A 7 8.85 2.79 11.45
CA ALA A 7 9.76 3.93 11.39
C ALA A 7 9.58 4.76 10.11
N ALA A 8 9.50 4.10 8.94
CA ALA A 8 9.27 4.80 7.67
C ALA A 8 7.91 5.53 7.63
N LEU A 9 6.86 4.97 8.23
CA LEU A 9 5.55 5.61 8.33
C LEU A 9 5.61 6.86 9.23
N LEU A 10 6.23 6.74 10.41
CA LEU A 10 6.38 7.83 11.37
C LEU A 10 7.27 8.96 10.80
N GLU A 11 8.39 8.62 10.18
CA GLU A 11 9.29 9.57 9.52
C GLU A 11 8.62 10.30 8.36
N ALA A 12 7.73 9.62 7.62
CA ALA A 12 6.93 10.23 6.57
C ALA A 12 5.86 11.20 7.11
N GLY A 13 5.50 11.11 8.41
CA GLY A 13 4.50 11.96 9.05
C GLY A 13 3.12 11.30 9.20
N PHE A 14 3.00 9.98 9.02
CA PHE A 14 1.78 9.26 9.38
C PHE A 14 1.69 9.05 10.90
N GLU A 15 0.47 9.01 11.41
CA GLU A 15 0.18 8.57 12.78
C GLU A 15 -0.34 7.14 12.79
N VAL A 16 0.22 6.29 13.67
CA VAL A 16 -0.24 4.90 13.81
C VAL A 16 -1.49 4.85 14.67
N VAL A 17 -2.61 4.43 14.07
CA VAL A 17 -3.89 4.27 14.76
C VAL A 17 -4.00 2.88 15.41
N LYS A 18 -3.59 1.82 14.69
CA LYS A 18 -3.59 0.44 15.19
C LYS A 18 -2.44 -0.36 14.60
N ALA A 19 -1.80 -1.20 15.43
CA ALA A 19 -0.78 -2.16 15.03
C ALA A 19 -0.83 -3.40 15.94
N PRO A 20 -1.38 -4.56 15.49
CA PRO A 20 -2.00 -4.82 14.19
C PRO A 20 -3.41 -4.25 14.07
N ALA A 21 -3.87 -4.06 12.82
CA ALA A 21 -5.22 -3.61 12.49
C ALA A 21 -6.06 -4.74 11.89
N ALA A 22 -7.15 -5.11 12.54
CA ALA A 22 -8.09 -6.12 12.05
C ALA A 22 -9.34 -5.49 11.41
N ARG A 23 -9.67 -5.93 10.18
CA ARG A 23 -10.98 -5.75 9.54
C ARG A 23 -11.73 -7.07 9.63
N ARG A 24 -12.32 -7.29 10.82
CA ARG A 24 -12.90 -8.57 11.24
C ARG A 24 -14.11 -8.97 10.41
N ASP A 25 -14.90 -7.99 10.02
CA ASP A 25 -16.01 -8.09 9.06
C ASP A 25 -15.57 -8.73 7.73
N LEU A 26 -14.33 -8.50 7.31
CA LEU A 26 -13.75 -9.03 6.08
C LEU A 26 -12.77 -10.19 6.31
N GLY A 27 -12.55 -10.59 7.57
CA GLY A 27 -11.52 -11.57 7.92
C GLY A 27 -10.09 -11.12 7.59
N LEU A 28 -9.82 -9.82 7.51
CA LEU A 28 -8.51 -9.27 7.15
C LEU A 28 -7.74 -8.80 8.37
N GLN A 29 -6.42 -8.92 8.31
CA GLN A 29 -5.49 -8.34 9.27
C GLN A 29 -4.31 -7.70 8.55
N PHE A 30 -4.10 -6.42 8.80
CA PHE A 30 -2.99 -5.62 8.29
C PHE A 30 -2.00 -5.31 9.41
N PRO A 31 -0.70 -5.24 9.10
CA PRO A 31 0.31 -4.77 10.04
C PRO A 31 -0.03 -3.42 10.69
N PHE A 32 -0.53 -2.46 9.91
CA PHE A 32 -0.85 -1.12 10.42
C PHE A 32 -2.15 -0.58 9.83
N LEU A 33 -2.81 0.24 10.63
CA LEU A 33 -3.77 1.25 10.21
C LEU A 33 -3.18 2.60 10.62
N VAL A 34 -3.04 3.51 9.67
CA VAL A 34 -2.48 4.84 9.91
C VAL A 34 -3.42 5.94 9.42
N THR A 35 -3.22 7.16 9.93
CA THR A 35 -3.89 8.38 9.47
C THR A 35 -2.85 9.37 8.97
N ASP A 36 -3.23 10.12 7.94
CA ASP A 36 -2.45 11.25 7.44
C ASP A 36 -2.76 12.53 8.24
N ALA A 37 -2.13 13.65 7.88
CA ALA A 37 -2.30 14.95 8.55
C ALA A 37 -3.72 15.53 8.43
N HIS A 38 -4.55 15.01 7.53
CA HIS A 38 -5.94 15.42 7.36
C HIS A 38 -6.89 14.49 8.13
N PRO A 39 -7.77 15.03 8.99
CA PRO A 39 -8.66 14.21 9.79
C PRO A 39 -9.63 13.41 8.92
N GLY A 40 -9.82 12.15 9.29
CA GLY A 40 -10.88 11.28 8.73
C GLY A 40 -10.45 10.34 7.61
N ARG A 41 -9.21 10.42 7.11
CA ARG A 41 -8.71 9.46 6.11
C ARG A 41 -7.82 8.39 6.73
N GLN A 42 -8.23 7.13 6.56
CA GLN A 42 -7.51 5.98 7.05
C GLN A 42 -6.79 5.23 5.92
N TRP A 43 -5.59 4.76 6.22
CA TRP A 43 -4.75 4.00 5.31
C TRP A 43 -4.41 2.66 5.94
N TYR A 44 -4.81 1.58 5.28
CA TYR A 44 -4.30 0.25 5.61
C TYR A 44 -2.89 0.12 5.03
N VAL A 45 -2.00 -0.52 5.78
CA VAL A 45 -0.63 -0.78 5.33
C VAL A 45 -0.38 -2.28 5.33
N GLU A 46 0.04 -2.80 4.17
CA GLU A 46 0.56 -4.16 4.03
C GLU A 46 2.09 -4.09 3.94
N VAL A 47 2.78 -4.96 4.68
CA VAL A 47 4.25 -5.08 4.65
C VAL A 47 4.59 -6.37 3.94
N ALA A 48 4.81 -6.28 2.63
CA ALA A 48 4.89 -7.42 1.74
C ALA A 48 6.31 -7.98 1.64
N GLY A 49 6.55 -9.09 2.35
CA GLY A 49 7.75 -9.92 2.26
C GLY A 49 8.79 -9.62 3.34
N ALA A 50 9.88 -10.40 3.35
CA ALA A 50 10.98 -10.28 4.31
C ALA A 50 12.28 -9.82 3.61
N PHE A 51 13.20 -9.18 4.36
CA PHE A 51 14.57 -8.93 3.93
C PHE A 51 15.37 -10.24 4.00
N THR A 52 15.41 -11.01 2.91
CA THR A 52 16.20 -12.25 2.82
C THR A 52 17.06 -12.29 1.56
N ASN A 53 18.24 -12.92 1.64
CA ASN A 53 19.19 -13.02 0.51
C ASN A 53 18.63 -13.81 -0.69
N ALA A 54 17.66 -14.71 -0.47
CA ALA A 54 16.90 -15.36 -1.54
C ALA A 54 15.58 -14.59 -1.78
N ARG A 55 15.43 -13.98 -2.98
CA ARG A 55 14.24 -13.26 -3.48
C ARG A 55 13.46 -12.51 -2.40
N ALA A 56 13.99 -11.36 -1.97
CA ALA A 56 13.29 -10.49 -1.04
C ALA A 56 11.97 -9.93 -1.61
N GLY A 57 11.01 -9.66 -0.71
CA GLY A 57 9.81 -8.88 -1.04
C GLY A 57 8.82 -9.57 -1.98
N MET A 58 8.22 -8.77 -2.87
CA MET A 58 7.19 -9.22 -3.80
C MET A 58 7.70 -9.96 -5.04
N ARG A 59 9.00 -10.28 -5.10
CA ARG A 59 9.54 -11.24 -6.09
C ARG A 59 9.12 -12.69 -5.79
N ARG A 60 8.51 -12.92 -4.63
CA ARG A 60 7.92 -14.17 -4.21
C ARG A 60 6.44 -14.21 -4.58
N ALA A 61 6.06 -15.20 -5.39
CA ALA A 61 4.69 -15.32 -5.89
C ALA A 61 3.65 -15.48 -4.76
N ASP A 62 3.99 -16.24 -3.71
CA ASP A 62 3.11 -16.43 -2.55
C ASP A 62 2.83 -15.10 -1.81
N VAL A 63 3.84 -14.24 -1.69
CA VAL A 63 3.70 -12.91 -1.08
C VAL A 63 2.84 -12.02 -1.97
N LEU A 64 3.15 -11.95 -3.27
CA LEU A 64 2.42 -11.14 -4.23
C LEU A 64 0.93 -11.50 -4.24
N TRP A 65 0.59 -12.77 -4.49
CA TRP A 65 -0.79 -13.19 -4.64
C TRP A 65 -1.59 -13.05 -3.34
N ARG A 66 -0.95 -13.27 -2.19
CA ARG A 66 -1.57 -12.99 -0.88
C ARG A 66 -1.88 -11.50 -0.70
N THR A 67 -0.94 -10.62 -1.04
CA THR A 67 -1.14 -9.16 -0.98
C THR A 67 -2.27 -8.73 -1.92
N LEU A 68 -2.30 -9.25 -3.14
CA LEU A 68 -3.36 -8.95 -4.11
C LEU A 68 -4.74 -9.45 -3.66
N GLY A 69 -4.82 -10.66 -3.09
CA GLY A 69 -6.07 -11.17 -2.52
C GLY A 69 -6.61 -10.30 -1.39
N ARG A 70 -5.72 -9.83 -0.49
CA ARG A 70 -6.09 -8.91 0.60
C ARG A 70 -6.58 -7.56 0.08
N ALA A 71 -5.85 -7.00 -0.89
CA ALA A 71 -6.23 -5.75 -1.54
C ALA A 71 -7.61 -5.85 -2.20
N HIS A 72 -7.87 -6.96 -2.90
CA HIS A 72 -9.15 -7.22 -3.54
C HIS A 72 -10.30 -7.32 -2.54
N VAL A 73 -10.14 -8.08 -1.45
CA VAL A 73 -11.17 -8.20 -0.41
C VAL A 73 -11.42 -6.85 0.27
N LEU A 74 -10.36 -6.10 0.60
CA LEU A 74 -10.48 -4.78 1.21
C LEU A 74 -11.25 -3.81 0.30
N ALA A 75 -10.95 -3.81 -0.99
CA ALA A 75 -11.61 -2.96 -1.97
C ALA A 75 -13.09 -3.28 -2.19
N ASN A 76 -13.52 -4.52 -1.99
CA ASN A 76 -14.93 -4.91 -2.18
C ASN A 76 -15.74 -4.84 -0.88
N GLY A 77 -15.07 -4.81 0.27
CA GLY A 77 -15.71 -4.79 1.59
C GLY A 77 -16.07 -3.40 2.14
N HIS A 78 -15.96 -2.34 1.35
CA HIS A 78 -16.04 -0.95 1.83
C HIS A 78 -17.42 -0.29 1.70
N ALA A 79 -18.46 -1.05 1.31
CA ALA A 79 -19.76 -0.47 0.96
C ALA A 79 -20.39 0.35 2.10
N ASP A 80 -20.04 0.03 3.35
CA ASP A 80 -20.59 0.66 4.56
C ASP A 80 -19.68 1.75 5.17
N ASP A 81 -18.50 2.02 4.59
CA ASP A 81 -17.47 2.91 5.17
C ASP A 81 -17.79 4.43 5.02
N GLY A 82 -19.00 4.79 4.56
CA GLY A 82 -19.48 6.17 4.45
C GLY A 82 -18.89 6.98 3.29
N PRO A 83 -19.28 8.26 3.14
CA PRO A 83 -18.89 9.12 2.01
C PRO A 83 -17.39 9.49 1.97
N HIS A 84 -16.60 9.09 2.97
CA HIS A 84 -15.15 9.38 3.06
C HIS A 84 -14.27 8.16 2.72
N GLY A 85 -14.86 7.18 2.04
CA GLY A 85 -14.22 6.68 0.84
C GLY A 85 -13.55 5.32 0.98
N ARG A 86 -13.37 4.72 -0.20
CA ARG A 86 -12.78 3.40 -0.37
C ARG A 86 -11.47 3.27 0.44
N PRO A 87 -11.29 2.20 1.22
CA PRO A 87 -10.08 1.97 1.97
C PRO A 87 -8.87 1.96 1.03
N ARG A 88 -7.85 2.73 1.40
CA ARG A 88 -6.60 2.84 0.66
C ARG A 88 -5.59 1.89 1.25
N LEU A 89 -4.96 1.09 0.41
CA LEU A 89 -3.89 0.20 0.80
C LEU A 89 -2.54 0.73 0.30
N LEU A 90 -1.64 1.01 1.23
CA LEU A 90 -0.22 1.19 0.95
C LEU A 90 0.48 -0.15 1.08
N VAL A 91 1.25 -0.54 0.07
CA VAL A 91 2.08 -1.75 0.11
C VAL A 91 3.53 -1.34 0.27
N LEU A 92 4.12 -1.63 1.42
CA LEU A 92 5.54 -1.44 1.68
C LEU A 92 6.27 -2.76 1.43
N THR A 93 7.29 -2.76 0.59
CA THR A 93 8.05 -3.97 0.26
C THR A 93 9.54 -3.70 0.20
N PRO A 94 10.41 -4.62 0.63
CA PRO A 94 11.84 -4.41 0.52
C PRO A 94 12.32 -4.42 -0.92
N ARG A 95 11.60 -5.09 -1.84
CA ARG A 95 11.93 -5.16 -3.27
C ARG A 95 10.67 -5.39 -4.11
N LEU A 96 10.52 -4.60 -5.17
CA LEU A 96 9.49 -4.75 -6.17
C LEU A 96 9.76 -5.94 -7.10
N PRO A 97 8.70 -6.52 -7.71
CA PRO A 97 8.84 -7.35 -8.89
C PRO A 97 9.64 -6.59 -9.97
N ARG A 98 10.40 -7.31 -10.81
CA ARG A 98 11.12 -6.66 -11.91
C ARG A 98 10.09 -6.15 -12.95
N PRO A 99 10.29 -4.95 -13.53
CA PRO A 99 9.39 -4.43 -14.56
C PRO A 99 9.16 -5.43 -15.70
N GLY A 100 7.91 -5.53 -16.16
CA GLY A 100 7.48 -6.42 -17.25
C GLY A 100 7.29 -7.89 -16.86
N THR A 101 7.74 -8.31 -15.68
CA THR A 101 7.48 -9.68 -15.20
C THR A 101 6.00 -9.93 -14.96
N GLU A 102 5.60 -11.19 -14.89
CA GLU A 102 4.21 -11.56 -14.56
C GLU A 102 3.76 -10.92 -13.25
N GLY A 103 4.63 -10.90 -12.23
CA GLY A 103 4.30 -10.29 -10.94
C GLY A 103 4.13 -8.77 -10.99
N ASP A 104 4.95 -8.08 -11.78
CA ASP A 104 4.79 -6.64 -12.03
C ASP A 104 3.48 -6.35 -12.77
N ARG A 105 3.17 -7.11 -13.83
CA ARG A 105 1.92 -6.97 -14.57
C ARG A 105 0.68 -7.23 -13.72
N ALA A 106 0.70 -8.27 -12.88
CA ALA A 106 -0.39 -8.57 -11.95
C ALA A 106 -0.59 -7.46 -10.90
N LEU A 107 0.50 -6.95 -10.34
CA LEU A 107 0.44 -5.85 -9.38
C LEU A 107 -0.09 -4.56 -10.03
N ARG A 108 0.35 -4.26 -11.26
CA ARG A 108 -0.12 -3.10 -12.02
C ARG A 108 -1.61 -3.18 -12.35
N ALA A 109 -2.14 -4.37 -12.57
CA ALA A 109 -3.55 -4.60 -12.81
C ALA A 109 -4.45 -4.29 -11.59
N ALA A 110 -3.89 -4.27 -10.38
CA ALA A 110 -4.63 -3.99 -9.15
C ALA A 110 -4.71 -2.50 -8.76
N GLY A 111 -4.02 -1.62 -9.50
CA GLY A 111 -4.09 -0.17 -9.27
C GLY A 111 -5.51 0.37 -9.43
N GLY A 112 -5.89 1.32 -8.57
CA GLY A 112 -7.21 1.98 -8.60
C GLY A 112 -8.36 1.17 -7.98
N HIS A 113 -8.18 -0.14 -7.78
CA HIS A 113 -9.21 -1.07 -7.30
C HIS A 113 -8.80 -1.86 -6.06
N GLY A 114 -7.94 -1.30 -5.21
CA GLY A 114 -7.57 -1.89 -3.92
C GLY A 114 -6.14 -1.68 -3.49
N VAL A 115 -5.26 -1.24 -4.39
CA VAL A 115 -3.90 -0.79 -4.06
C VAL A 115 -3.78 0.68 -4.44
N PHE A 116 -3.44 1.51 -3.46
CA PHE A 116 -3.20 2.94 -3.71
C PHE A 116 -1.80 3.18 -4.28
N ASP A 117 -0.77 2.70 -3.58
CA ASP A 117 0.62 2.75 -4.07
C ASP A 117 1.43 1.58 -3.52
N VAL A 118 2.54 1.30 -4.20
CA VAL A 118 3.52 0.30 -3.84
C VAL A 118 4.88 0.97 -3.70
N LEU A 119 5.48 0.84 -2.53
CA LEU A 119 6.65 1.61 -2.12
C LEU A 119 7.78 0.64 -1.75
N GLU A 120 8.91 0.76 -2.45
CA GLU A 120 10.12 0.02 -2.10
C GLU A 120 10.76 0.68 -0.88
N LEU A 121 10.90 -0.07 0.22
CA LEU A 121 11.58 0.41 1.43
C LEU A 121 13.03 0.74 1.08
N PHE A 122 13.51 1.89 1.56
CA PHE A 122 14.84 2.45 1.30
C PHE A 122 15.07 3.05 -0.10
N ASP A 123 14.05 3.09 -0.96
CA ASP A 123 14.10 3.91 -2.16
C ASP A 123 13.72 5.36 -1.80
N GLY A 124 14.61 6.32 -2.10
CA GLY A 124 14.41 7.72 -1.74
C GLY A 124 13.17 8.33 -2.40
N ALA A 125 12.92 8.01 -3.68
CA ALA A 125 11.74 8.49 -4.39
C ALA A 125 10.45 7.89 -3.82
N ALA A 126 10.47 6.65 -3.34
CA ALA A 126 9.36 6.06 -2.60
C ALA A 126 9.14 6.74 -1.23
N ALA A 127 10.21 7.09 -0.52
CA ALA A 127 10.11 7.83 0.74
C ALA A 127 9.48 9.21 0.53
N ASP A 128 9.88 9.94 -0.52
CA ASP A 128 9.30 11.24 -0.88
C ASP A 128 7.79 11.13 -1.18
N ARG A 129 7.38 10.09 -1.93
CA ARG A 129 5.95 9.83 -2.18
C ARG A 129 5.20 9.51 -0.89
N LEU A 130 5.77 8.67 -0.02
CA LEU A 130 5.15 8.32 1.26
C LEU A 130 4.93 9.56 2.14
N GLY A 131 5.94 10.45 2.22
CA GLY A 131 5.82 11.72 2.94
C GLY A 131 4.78 12.67 2.33
N HIS A 132 4.69 12.73 1.00
CA HIS A 132 3.62 13.47 0.34
C HIS A 132 2.23 12.93 0.68
N TYR A 133 2.06 11.61 0.75
CA TYR A 133 0.78 11.01 1.10
C TYR A 133 0.36 11.30 2.54
N ALA A 134 1.33 11.30 3.47
CA ALA A 134 1.09 11.64 4.87
C ALA A 134 0.69 13.10 5.07
N THR A 135 1.16 14.02 4.23
CA THR A 135 1.00 15.46 4.42
C THR A 135 -0.11 16.08 3.57
N ALA A 136 -0.27 15.65 2.33
CA ALA A 136 -1.21 16.23 1.38
C ALA A 136 -2.50 15.42 1.21
N SER A 137 -2.56 14.19 1.75
CA SER A 137 -3.72 13.29 1.67
C SER A 137 -4.35 13.17 0.26
N PRO A 138 -3.56 12.97 -0.81
CA PRO A 138 -4.08 13.06 -2.16
C PRO A 138 -5.06 11.93 -2.49
N ASP A 139 -5.98 12.18 -3.41
CA ASP A 139 -6.93 11.17 -3.89
C ASP A 139 -6.31 10.17 -4.87
N ARG A 140 -5.16 10.52 -5.46
CA ARG A 140 -4.42 9.74 -6.45
C ARG A 140 -2.96 9.62 -6.03
N PRO A 141 -2.29 8.49 -6.35
CA PRO A 141 -0.87 8.36 -6.06
C PRO A 141 -0.05 9.28 -6.96
N LEU A 142 1.18 9.57 -6.54
CA LEU A 142 2.17 10.25 -7.36
C LEU A 142 2.86 9.27 -8.32
N PRO A 143 3.39 9.76 -9.47
CA PRO A 143 4.20 8.94 -10.35
C PRO A 143 5.42 8.34 -9.64
N GLY A 144 5.72 7.08 -9.94
CA GLY A 144 6.80 6.33 -9.31
C GLY A 144 6.68 4.86 -9.64
N PHE A 145 5.95 4.10 -8.82
CA PHE A 145 5.57 2.74 -9.20
C PHE A 145 4.59 2.76 -10.38
N TRP A 146 3.57 3.61 -10.28
CA TRP A 146 2.65 3.93 -11.37
C TRP A 146 3.28 4.95 -12.33
N SER A 147 3.10 4.75 -13.62
CA SER A 147 3.29 5.77 -14.64
C SER A 147 2.12 6.77 -14.62
N VAL A 148 2.34 7.94 -15.23
CA VAL A 148 1.29 8.97 -15.37
C VAL A 148 0.07 8.40 -16.08
N ASP A 149 0.27 7.71 -17.21
CA ASP A 149 -0.81 7.08 -17.98
C ASP A 149 -1.59 6.05 -17.16
N GLU A 150 -0.93 5.29 -16.30
CA GLU A 150 -1.61 4.33 -15.42
C GLU A 150 -2.43 5.03 -14.34
N ILE A 151 -1.94 6.14 -13.80
CA ILE A 151 -2.66 6.95 -12.82
C ILE A 151 -3.95 7.49 -13.46
N GLU A 152 -3.84 8.09 -14.65
CA GLU A 152 -4.97 8.64 -15.40
C GLU A 152 -6.00 7.56 -15.75
N ALA A 153 -5.55 6.38 -16.16
CA ALA A 153 -6.44 5.30 -16.59
C ALA A 153 -7.13 4.56 -15.43
N ARG A 154 -6.55 4.54 -14.22
CA ARG A 154 -7.00 3.64 -13.13
C ARG A 154 -7.49 4.36 -11.88
N PHE A 155 -7.05 5.58 -11.62
CA PHE A 155 -7.33 6.30 -10.37
C PHE A 155 -8.27 7.48 -10.61
N THR A 156 -9.39 7.23 -11.29
CA THR A 156 -10.41 8.25 -11.62
C THR A 156 -11.32 8.58 -10.46
#